data_AF-W2J590-F1
#
_entry.id   AF-W2J590-F1
#
_cell.length_a   1.000
_cell.length_b   1.000
_cell.length_c   1.000
_cell.angle_alpha   90.00
_cell.angle_beta   90.00
_cell.angle_gamma   90.00
#
_symmetry.space_group_name_H-M   'P 1'
#
loop_
_entity.id
_entity.type
_entity.pdbx_description
1 polymer ?
#
loop_
_entity_poly.entity_id
_entity_poly.type
_entity_poly.pdbx_seq_one_letter_code
_entity_poly.pdbx_strand_id
1 'polypeptide(L)'
;PPIIHRDLESRNILLDEMHEAKLTDFGISRERLDRTMTAGVGTSLWMAPEVMTGEKYDDKADIFSFGVVLSELDTHSLPYAQARQEMQLSHGRQMTDATLLQKVAMGTVTVEFSDVGPKSMTDLGCACISIDPTMRPSAAEALFKLQVILSKELV
;
A
#
# COMPACT_ATOMS: atom_id res chain seq x y z
N PRO A 1 -6.90 -13.77 17.67
CA PRO A 1 -7.09 -12.30 17.55
C PRO A 1 -6.62 -11.87 16.15
N PRO A 2 -7.19 -10.82 15.53
CA PRO A 2 -6.67 -10.31 14.27
C PRO A 2 -5.23 -9.79 14.46
N ILE A 3 -4.34 -10.18 13.56
CA ILE A 3 -2.93 -9.78 13.50
C ILE A 3 -2.80 -8.71 12.43
N ILE A 4 -2.09 -7.63 12.74
CA ILE A 4 -1.73 -6.58 11.78
C ILE A 4 -0.27 -6.81 11.39
N HIS A 5 -0.01 -6.89 10.08
CA HIS A 5 1.33 -7.17 9.53
C HIS A 5 2.28 -6.00 9.80
N ARG A 6 1.84 -4.78 9.46
CA ARG A 6 2.55 -3.49 9.61
C ARG A 6 3.77 -3.27 8.72
N ASP A 7 4.33 -4.33 8.14
CA ASP A 7 5.41 -4.24 7.14
C ASP A 7 5.03 -4.89 5.80
N LEU A 8 3.78 -4.72 5.37
CA LEU A 8 3.34 -5.29 4.11
C LEU A 8 3.97 -4.50 2.96
N GLU A 9 4.93 -5.09 2.27
CA GLU A 9 5.60 -4.53 1.10
C GLU A 9 6.02 -5.64 0.15
N SER A 10 6.29 -5.32 -1.12
CA SER A 10 6.57 -6.34 -2.14
C SER A 10 7.80 -7.20 -1.83
N ARG A 11 8.79 -6.68 -1.08
CA ARG A 11 9.94 -7.46 -0.60
C ARG A 11 9.56 -8.56 0.38
N ASN A 12 8.44 -8.39 1.09
CA ASN A 12 7.90 -9.33 2.05
C ASN A 12 6.81 -10.24 1.43
N ILE A 13 6.65 -10.20 0.10
CA ILE A 13 5.82 -11.12 -0.66
C ILE A 13 6.76 -12.02 -1.49
N LEU A 14 6.96 -13.25 -1.03
CA LEU A 14 7.80 -14.22 -1.71
C LEU A 14 6.96 -15.10 -2.63
N LEU A 15 7.55 -15.55 -3.73
CA LEU A 15 6.96 -16.54 -4.63
C LEU A 15 7.66 -17.88 -4.42
N ASP A 16 6.89 -18.96 -4.31
CA ASP A 16 7.44 -20.30 -4.34
C ASP A 16 7.66 -20.82 -5.76
N GLU A 17 8.10 -22.08 -5.89
CA GLU A 17 8.38 -22.72 -7.19
C GLU A 17 7.16 -22.79 -8.12
N MET A 18 5.94 -22.69 -7.56
CA MET A 18 4.68 -22.68 -8.31
C MET A 18 4.16 -21.25 -8.55
N HIS A 19 4.95 -20.23 -8.24
CA HIS A 19 4.56 -18.81 -8.26
C HIS A 19 3.40 -18.49 -7.30
N GLU A 20 3.23 -19.25 -6.23
CA GLU A 20 2.28 -18.89 -5.17
C GLU A 20 2.89 -17.83 -4.26
N ALA A 21 2.17 -16.73 -4.07
CA ALA A 21 2.57 -15.67 -3.16
C ALA A 21 2.40 -16.07 -1.69
N LYS A 22 3.47 -15.89 -0.90
CA LYS A 22 3.49 -16.09 0.55
C LYS A 22 4.05 -14.85 1.24
N LEU A 23 3.34 -14.40 2.28
CA LEU A 23 3.80 -13.31 3.14
C LEU A 23 4.88 -13.80 4.10
N THR A 24 5.88 -12.95 4.31
CA THR A 24 6.98 -13.16 5.25
C THR A 24 7.18 -11.92 6.14
N ASP A 25 8.13 -12.01 7.07
CA ASP A 25 8.55 -10.92 7.96
C ASP A 25 7.46 -10.36 8.89
N PHE A 26 6.99 -11.24 9.78
CA PHE A 26 6.08 -10.88 10.85
C PHE A 26 6.80 -10.29 12.08
N GLY A 27 8.07 -9.88 11.94
CA GLY A 27 8.93 -9.46 13.06
C GLY A 27 8.40 -8.25 13.82
N ILE A 28 7.60 -7.41 13.16
CA ILE A 28 6.94 -6.24 13.76
C ILE A 28 5.41 -6.38 13.86
N SER A 29 4.87 -7.54 13.49
CA SER A 29 3.44 -7.80 13.56
C SER A 29 2.96 -7.84 15.00
N ARG A 30 1.75 -7.35 15.24
CA ARG A 30 1.16 -7.34 16.59
C ARG A 30 -0.31 -7.71 16.56
N GLU A 31 -0.76 -8.32 17.66
CA GLU A 31 -2.18 -8.45 17.94
C GLU A 31 -2.78 -7.06 18.24
N ARG A 32 -4.03 -6.85 17.81
CA ARG A 32 -4.79 -5.60 18.03
C ARG A 32 -4.84 -5.10 19.50
N LEU A 33 -4.52 -5.96 20.47
CA LEU A 33 -4.64 -5.69 21.91
C LEU A 33 -3.51 -4.81 22.47
N ASP A 34 -2.35 -4.74 21.80
CA ASP A 34 -1.19 -4.02 22.33
C ASP A 34 -1.19 -2.54 21.90
N ARG A 35 -1.82 -1.70 22.73
CA ARG A 35 -2.08 -0.26 22.50
C ARG A 35 -0.84 0.63 22.69
N THR A 36 0.34 0.04 22.85
CA THR A 36 1.59 0.75 23.18
C THR A 36 2.34 1.07 21.88
N MET A 37 1.96 2.18 21.26
CA MET A 37 2.35 2.57 19.91
C MET A 37 3.65 3.39 19.93
N THR A 38 4.79 2.78 19.65
CA THR A 38 6.05 3.52 19.45
C THR A 38 6.06 4.19 18.08
N ALA A 39 6.03 5.52 18.06
CA ALA A 39 6.44 6.32 16.91
C ALA A 39 7.92 6.01 16.60
N GLY A 40 8.23 5.57 15.38
CA GLY A 40 9.62 5.36 14.94
C GLY A 40 9.93 4.07 14.17
N VAL A 41 8.94 3.29 13.74
CA VAL A 41 9.19 2.07 12.94
C VAL A 41 9.17 2.40 11.45
N GLY A 42 10.34 2.72 10.89
CA GLY A 42 10.64 2.61 9.46
C GLY A 42 10.17 3.75 8.55
N THR A 43 10.97 4.06 7.52
CA THR A 43 10.61 4.90 6.38
C THR A 43 10.14 3.99 5.24
N SER A 44 9.05 3.25 5.45
CA SER A 44 8.48 2.38 4.40
C SER A 44 7.58 3.19 3.48
N LEU A 45 7.78 3.06 2.17
CA LEU A 45 6.93 3.71 1.16
C LEU A 45 5.53 3.10 1.11
N TRP A 46 5.33 1.88 1.61
CA TRP A 46 4.03 1.20 1.64
C TRP A 46 3.20 1.57 2.87
N MET A 47 3.75 2.35 3.80
CA MET A 47 3.11 2.67 5.06
C MET A 47 1.83 3.51 4.86
N ALA A 48 0.79 3.27 5.67
CA ALA A 48 -0.44 4.06 5.62
C ALA A 48 -0.27 5.44 6.27
N PRO A 49 -0.98 6.49 5.80
CA PRO A 49 -0.92 7.85 6.35
C PRO A 49 -1.05 7.93 7.87
N GLU A 50 -2.02 7.24 8.45
CA GLU A 50 -2.30 7.23 9.88
C GLU A 50 -1.19 6.54 10.69
N VAL A 51 -0.44 5.63 10.08
CA VAL A 51 0.73 5.00 10.70
C VAL A 51 1.90 6.00 10.69
N MET A 52 2.09 6.73 9.59
CA MET A 52 3.13 7.77 9.48
C MET A 52 2.95 8.90 10.49
N THR A 53 1.70 9.31 10.75
CA THR A 53 1.38 10.39 11.70
C THR A 53 1.33 9.93 13.16
N GLY A 54 1.50 8.62 13.41
CA GLY A 54 1.39 8.04 14.76
C GLY A 54 -0.02 8.07 15.33
N GLU A 55 -1.03 8.15 14.46
CA GLU A 55 -2.44 8.04 14.83
C GLU A 55 -2.80 6.58 15.17
N LYS A 56 -4.00 6.40 15.72
CA LYS A 56 -4.54 5.05 15.92
C LYS A 56 -4.86 4.44 14.58
N TYR A 57 -4.34 3.24 14.34
CA TYR A 57 -4.61 2.46 13.13
C TYR A 57 -5.09 1.05 13.50
N ASP A 58 -5.67 0.37 12.53
CA ASP A 58 -6.13 -1.01 12.60
C ASP A 58 -5.65 -1.81 11.36
N ASP A 59 -6.30 -2.93 11.07
CA ASP A 59 -6.00 -3.76 9.90
C ASP A 59 -6.17 -3.04 8.55
N LYS A 60 -6.86 -1.89 8.50
CA LYS A 60 -6.93 -1.06 7.30
C LYS A 60 -5.60 -0.43 6.91
N ALA A 61 -4.63 -0.37 7.83
CA ALA A 61 -3.27 0.04 7.49
C ALA A 61 -2.63 -0.94 6.49
N ASP A 62 -2.79 -2.25 6.70
CA ASP A 62 -2.27 -3.26 5.76
C ASP A 62 -3.01 -3.20 4.41
N ILE A 63 -4.28 -2.78 4.38
CA ILE A 63 -5.02 -2.60 3.12
C ILE A 63 -4.44 -1.44 2.29
N PHE A 64 -3.99 -0.37 2.93
CA PHE A 64 -3.29 0.71 2.23
C PHE A 64 -2.01 0.18 1.61
N SER A 65 -1.19 -0.51 2.41
CA SER A 65 0.05 -1.13 1.95
C SER A 65 -0.17 -2.11 0.79
N PHE A 66 -1.24 -2.91 0.86
CA PHE A 66 -1.65 -3.79 -0.24
C PHE A 66 -1.99 -2.99 -1.51
N GLY A 67 -2.69 -1.86 -1.39
CA GLY A 67 -2.96 -0.97 -2.54
C GLY A 67 -1.69 -0.40 -3.17
N VAL A 68 -0.67 -0.08 -2.36
CA VAL A 68 0.65 0.33 -2.88
C VAL A 68 1.34 -0.82 -3.61
N VAL A 69 1.25 -2.06 -3.11
CA VAL A 69 1.75 -3.26 -3.82
C VAL A 69 1.03 -3.45 -5.16
N LEU A 70 -0.30 -3.28 -5.20
CA LEU A 70 -1.05 -3.39 -6.46
C LEU A 70 -0.57 -2.39 -7.51
N SER A 71 -0.29 -1.15 -7.09
CA SER A 71 0.28 -0.11 -7.98
C SER A 71 1.68 -0.49 -8.49
N GLU A 72 2.54 -1.04 -7.63
CA GLU A 72 3.86 -1.50 -8.03
C GLU A 72 3.80 -2.66 -9.02
N LEU A 73 2.86 -3.60 -8.82
CA LEU A 73 2.63 -4.72 -9.74
C LEU A 73 2.09 -4.27 -11.08
N ASP A 74 1.23 -3.24 -11.12
CA ASP A 74 0.63 -2.74 -12.34
C ASP A 74 1.58 -1.84 -13.14
N THR A 75 2.35 -0.99 -12.45
CA THR A 75 3.29 -0.06 -13.09
C THR A 75 4.67 -0.66 -13.35
N HIS A 76 4.98 -1.82 -12.75
CA HIS A 76 6.31 -2.44 -12.76
C HIS A 76 7.41 -1.48 -12.27
N SER A 77 7.07 -0.59 -11.34
CA SER A 77 7.95 0.49 -10.88
C SER A 77 7.85 0.67 -9.36
N LEU A 78 8.92 1.19 -8.75
CA LEU A 78 8.91 1.48 -7.32
C LEU A 78 7.78 2.46 -6.96
N PRO A 79 7.16 2.32 -5.77
CA PRO A 79 6.13 3.26 -5.34
C PRO A 79 6.57 4.72 -5.47
N TYR A 80 5.70 5.54 -6.03
CA TYR A 80 5.89 6.98 -6.22
C TYR A 80 7.08 7.37 -7.14
N ALA A 81 7.60 6.46 -7.97
CA ALA A 81 8.68 6.77 -8.91
C ALA A 81 8.33 7.97 -9.82
N GLN A 82 7.11 7.98 -10.37
CA GLN A 82 6.61 9.07 -11.21
C GLN A 82 6.57 10.40 -10.44
N ALA A 83 5.96 10.42 -9.26
CA ALA A 83 5.87 11.62 -8.42
C ALA A 83 7.27 12.18 -8.07
N ARG A 84 8.28 11.32 -7.85
CA ARG A 84 9.66 11.76 -7.67
C ARG A 84 10.25 12.39 -8.92
N GLN A 85 10.03 11.75 -10.07
CA GLN A 85 10.53 12.25 -11.36
C GLN A 85 9.92 13.61 -11.70
N GLU A 86 8.60 13.78 -11.54
CA GLU A 86 7.91 15.04 -11.79
C GLU A 86 8.40 16.17 -10.88
N MET A 87 8.60 15.87 -9.59
CA MET A 87 9.18 16.83 -8.64
C MET A 87 10.62 17.21 -9.01
N GLN A 88 11.42 16.26 -9.48
CA GLN A 88 12.77 16.52 -9.94
C GLN A 88 12.77 17.41 -11.20
N LEU A 89 11.88 17.15 -12.15
CA LEU A 89 11.76 17.94 -13.39
C LEU A 89 11.25 19.36 -13.13
N SER A 90 10.29 19.52 -12.22
CA SER A 90 9.64 20.81 -11.93
C SER A 90 10.46 21.72 -11.01
N HIS A 91 11.16 21.15 -10.01
CA HIS A 91 11.86 21.94 -8.98
C HIS A 91 13.40 21.77 -9.02
N GLY A 92 13.92 20.93 -9.92
CA GLY A 92 15.37 20.69 -10.05
C GLY A 92 16.00 19.97 -8.86
N ARG A 93 15.22 19.47 -7.89
CA ARG A 93 15.71 18.80 -6.69
C ARG A 93 15.08 17.42 -6.54
N GLN A 94 15.89 16.44 -6.11
CA GLN A 94 15.34 15.16 -5.67
C GLN A 94 14.59 15.32 -4.36
N MET A 95 13.45 14.64 -4.27
CA MET A 95 12.64 14.58 -3.07
C MET A 95 13.18 13.52 -2.12
N THR A 96 13.37 13.86 -0.85
CA THR A 96 13.70 12.89 0.19
C THR A 96 12.49 12.05 0.56
N ASP A 97 12.72 10.84 1.05
CA ASP A 97 11.66 9.91 1.46
C ASP A 97 10.76 10.53 2.53
N ALA A 98 11.33 11.24 3.52
CA ALA A 98 10.56 11.95 4.54
C ALA A 98 9.60 13.01 3.94
N THR A 99 10.04 13.75 2.93
CA THR A 99 9.21 14.76 2.25
C THR A 99 8.10 14.10 1.44
N LEU A 100 8.41 12.98 0.78
CA LEU A 100 7.43 12.19 0.04
C LEU A 100 6.35 11.64 0.98
N LEU A 101 6.75 10.97 2.07
CA LEU A 101 5.83 10.42 3.05
C LEU A 101 4.96 11.51 3.69
N GLN A 102 5.52 12.68 3.99
CA GLN A 102 4.72 13.82 4.46
C GLN A 102 3.65 14.23 3.43
N LYS A 103 4.00 14.28 2.14
CA LYS A 103 3.05 14.62 1.07
C LYS A 103 1.97 13.56 0.88
N VAL A 104 2.31 12.29 1.06
CA VAL A 104 1.35 11.16 1.07
C VAL A 104 0.41 11.27 2.26
N ALA A 105 0.92 11.55 3.46
CA ALA A 105 0.10 11.74 4.65
C ALA A 105 -0.87 12.93 4.52
N MET A 106 -0.47 13.97 3.79
CA MET A 106 -1.33 15.11 3.45
C MET A 106 -2.33 14.83 2.31
N GLY A 107 -2.27 13.66 1.66
CA GLY A 107 -3.09 13.33 0.49
C GLY A 107 -2.75 14.13 -0.77
N THR A 108 -1.57 14.76 -0.82
CA THR A 108 -1.13 15.60 -1.96
C THR A 108 -0.34 14.81 -3.00
N VAL A 109 0.12 13.62 -2.64
CA VAL A 109 0.79 12.66 -3.52
C VAL A 109 0.17 11.30 -3.27
N THR A 110 -0.10 10.56 -4.34
CA THR A 110 -0.59 9.19 -4.31
C THR A 110 0.25 8.34 -5.25
N VAL A 111 0.16 7.01 -5.12
CA VAL A 111 0.67 6.11 -6.15
C VAL A 111 -0.25 6.14 -7.37
N GLU A 112 0.27 5.70 -8.51
CA GLU A 112 -0.44 5.68 -9.79
C GLU A 112 -0.75 4.26 -10.22
N PHE A 113 -1.74 4.14 -11.10
CA PHE A 113 -2.07 2.92 -11.80
C PHE A 113 -1.99 3.20 -13.30
N SER A 114 -1.56 2.22 -14.07
CA SER A 114 -1.52 2.23 -15.51
C SER A 114 -2.94 2.20 -16.09
N ASP A 115 -3.08 2.72 -17.31
CA ASP A 115 -4.32 2.63 -18.10
C ASP A 115 -4.39 1.32 -18.92
N VAL A 116 -3.45 0.38 -18.71
CA VAL A 116 -3.38 -0.88 -19.46
C VAL A 116 -4.32 -1.93 -18.89
N GLY A 117 -4.42 -1.99 -17.56
CA GLY A 117 -5.26 -2.96 -16.86
C GLY A 117 -6.76 -2.65 -16.91
N PRO A 118 -7.61 -3.59 -16.49
CA PRO A 118 -9.03 -3.33 -16.35
C PRO A 118 -9.29 -2.21 -15.34
N LYS A 119 -10.18 -1.27 -15.67
CA LYS A 119 -10.52 -0.14 -14.79
C LYS A 119 -10.97 -0.58 -13.39
N SER A 120 -11.62 -1.73 -13.30
CA SER A 120 -12.04 -2.35 -12.04
C SER A 120 -10.87 -2.66 -11.09
N MET A 121 -9.69 -3.02 -11.64
CA MET A 121 -8.46 -3.23 -10.89
C MET A 121 -7.92 -1.91 -10.35
N THR A 122 -7.88 -0.88 -11.20
CA THR A 122 -7.48 0.48 -10.81
C THR A 122 -8.42 1.05 -9.75
N ASP A 123 -9.73 0.87 -9.89
CA ASP A 123 -10.74 1.32 -8.93
C ASP A 123 -10.56 0.62 -7.57
N LEU A 124 -10.25 -0.69 -7.56
CA LEU A 124 -9.91 -1.42 -6.34
C LEU A 124 -8.64 -0.88 -5.69
N GLY A 125 -7.57 -0.71 -6.48
CA GLY A 125 -6.31 -0.16 -6.02
C GLY A 125 -6.47 1.23 -5.41
N CYS A 126 -7.19 2.13 -6.10
CA CYS A 126 -7.55 3.45 -5.60
C CYS A 126 -8.34 3.40 -4.28
N ALA A 127 -9.29 2.47 -4.14
CA ALA A 127 -10.04 2.30 -2.90
C ALA A 127 -9.15 1.82 -1.74
N CYS A 128 -8.19 0.93 -2.01
CA CYS A 128 -7.23 0.44 -1.02
C CYS A 128 -6.34 1.57 -0.47
N ILE A 129 -5.88 2.49 -1.32
CA ILE A 129 -4.98 3.60 -0.94
C ILE A 129 -5.71 4.88 -0.48
N SER A 130 -7.00 4.81 -0.13
CA SER A 130 -7.73 5.97 0.39
C SER A 130 -7.05 6.55 1.64
N ILE A 131 -6.96 7.88 1.72
CA ILE A 131 -6.46 8.57 2.92
C ILE A 131 -7.34 8.28 4.13
N ASP A 132 -8.67 8.28 3.95
CA ASP A 132 -9.60 7.84 4.98
C ASP A 132 -9.60 6.30 5.09
N PRO A 133 -9.18 5.70 6.23
CA PRO A 133 -9.15 4.25 6.42
C PRO A 133 -10.52 3.59 6.37
N THR A 134 -11.59 4.34 6.68
CA THR A 134 -12.96 3.81 6.69
C THR A 134 -13.49 3.56 5.27
N MET A 135 -12.95 4.27 4.29
CA MET A 135 -13.29 4.12 2.87
C MET A 135 -12.55 2.95 2.21
N ARG A 136 -11.52 2.40 2.86
CA ARG A 136 -10.79 1.24 2.35
C ARG A 136 -11.65 -0.03 2.50
N PRO A 137 -11.62 -0.99 1.57
CA PRO A 137 -12.26 -2.28 1.78
C PRO A 137 -11.60 -3.04 2.95
N SER A 138 -12.28 -4.03 3.51
CA SER A 138 -11.64 -5.08 4.29
C SER A 138 -10.84 -6.03 3.39
N ALA A 139 -9.92 -6.81 3.98
CA ALA A 139 -9.17 -7.82 3.23
C ALA A 139 -10.09 -8.82 2.50
N ALA A 140 -11.19 -9.22 3.13
CA ALA A 140 -12.17 -10.13 2.54
C ALA A 140 -12.91 -9.49 1.35
N GLU A 141 -13.29 -8.22 1.45
CA GLU A 141 -13.93 -7.49 0.35
C GLU A 141 -12.96 -7.26 -0.81
N ALA A 142 -11.70 -6.92 -0.52
CA ALA A 142 -10.66 -6.76 -1.53
C ALA A 142 -10.42 -8.09 -2.27
N LEU A 143 -10.29 -9.21 -1.55
CA LEU A 143 -10.16 -10.54 -2.13
C LEU A 143 -11.35 -10.90 -3.03
N PHE A 144 -12.57 -10.67 -2.55
CA PHE A 144 -13.78 -10.93 -3.33
C PHE A 144 -13.79 -10.12 -4.63
N LYS A 145 -13.46 -8.82 -4.57
CA LYS A 145 -13.36 -7.97 -5.76
C LYS A 145 -12.29 -8.48 -6.73
N LEU A 146 -11.10 -8.85 -6.25
CA LEU A 146 -10.05 -9.43 -7.09
C LEU A 146 -10.51 -10.69 -7.81
N GLN A 147 -11.15 -11.62 -7.11
CA GLN A 147 -11.67 -12.85 -7.70
C GLN A 147 -12.73 -12.57 -8.78
N VAL A 148 -13.59 -11.59 -8.56
CA VAL A 148 -14.59 -11.16 -9.55
C VAL A 148 -13.92 -10.57 -10.79
N ILE A 149 -12.90 -9.73 -10.63
CA ILE A 149 -12.16 -9.14 -11.75
C ILE A 149 -11.44 -10.24 -12.55
N LEU A 150 -10.70 -11.10 -11.86
CA LEU A 150 -9.94 -12.20 -12.47
C LEU A 150 -10.84 -13.16 -13.25
N SER A 151 -12.04 -13.46 -12.75
CA SER A 151 -12.96 -14.39 -13.40
C SER A 151 -13.74 -13.81 -14.57
N LYS A 152 -13.88 -12.48 -14.66
CA LYS A 152 -14.75 -11.83 -15.66
C LYS A 152 -14.02 -11.03 -16.71
N GLU A 153 -12.81 -10.55 -16.41
CA GLU A 153 -12.14 -9.52 -17.21
C GLU A 153 -10.76 -9.96 -17.71
N LEU A 154 -10.22 -11.08 -17.20
CA LEU A 154 -8.88 -11.59 -17.53
C LEU A 154 -8.89 -13.05 -18.04
N VAL A 155 -10.06 -13.57 -18.42
CA VAL A 155 -10.27 -14.90 -19.03
C VAL A 155 -10.61 -14.77 -20.50
#